data_AF-A0A528MYD9-F1
#
_entry.id   AF-A0A528MYD9-F1
#
_cell.length_a   1.000
_cell.length_b   1.000
_cell.length_c   1.000
_cell.angle_alpha   90.00
_cell.angle_beta   90.00
_cell.angle_gamma   90.00
#
_symmetry.space_group_name_H-M   'P 1'
#
loop_
_entity.id
_entity.type
_entity.pdbx_description
1 polymer ?
#
loop_
_entity_poly.entity_id
_entity_poly.type
_entity_poly.pdbx_seq_one_letter_code
_entity_poly.pdbx_strand_id
1 'polypeptide(L)' 'VYTNQPWHPQLEMIARSLTSHRGGQAWVMRRRTQGEIDQLAEAAGFEKLDQRIDRWGIFTVSLARRV' A
#
# COMPACT_ATOMS: atom_id res chain seq x y z
N VAL A 1 7.52 3.74 -10.49
CA VAL A 1 7.52 2.63 -9.51
C VAL A 1 6.58 3.01 -8.39
N TYR A 2 5.71 2.10 -7.97
CA TYR A 2 4.85 2.29 -6.79
C TYR A 2 4.85 1.03 -5.93
N THR A 3 4.53 1.20 -4.65
CA THR A 3 4.50 0.13 -3.66
C THR A 3 3.13 0.02 -3.01
N ASN A 4 2.80 -1.16 -2.52
CA ASN A 4 1.61 -1.37 -1.70
C ASN A 4 1.89 -2.38 -0.58
N GLN A 5 1.05 -2.34 0.46
CA GLN A 5 0.95 -3.35 1.48
C GLN A 5 -0.47 -3.95 1.50
N PRO A 6 -0.77 -4.93 0.63
CA PRO A 6 -2.14 -5.46 0.51
C PRO A 6 -2.62 -6.14 1.80
N TRP A 7 -1.71 -6.67 2.60
CA TRP A 7 -1.96 -7.13 3.96
C TRP A 7 -0.74 -6.89 4.86
N HIS A 8 -0.93 -6.85 6.18
CA HIS A 8 0.18 -6.77 7.14
C HIS A 8 -0.23 -7.38 8.50
N PRO A 9 0.55 -8.29 9.11
CA PRO A 9 0.19 -8.96 10.37
C PRO A 9 0.12 -8.00 11.56
N GLN A 10 0.91 -6.93 11.53
CA GLN A 10 1.02 -5.96 12.63
C GLN A 10 0.21 -4.68 12.40
N LEU A 11 -0.77 -4.69 11.48
CA LEU A 11 -1.52 -3.48 11.10
C LEU A 11 -2.11 -2.74 12.32
N GLU A 12 -2.73 -3.48 13.24
CA GLU A 12 -3.33 -2.91 14.46
C GLU A 12 -2.28 -2.37 15.43
N MET A 13 -1.16 -3.08 15.61
CA MET A 13 -0.05 -2.63 16.45
C MET A 13 0.49 -1.29 15.93
N ILE A 14 0.78 -1.21 14.62
CA ILE A 14 1.27 0.02 13.97
C ILE A 14 0.25 1.16 14.16
N ALA A 15 -1.04 0.88 13.94
CA ALA A 15 -2.10 1.86 14.10
C ALA A 15 -2.16 2.45 15.52
N ARG A 16 -1.89 1.63 16.55
CA ARG A 16 -1.91 2.05 17.96
C ARG A 16 -0.59 2.66 18.45
N SER A 17 0.53 2.38 17.79
CA SER A 17 1.85 2.86 18.21
C SER A 17 2.26 4.17 17.52
N LEU A 18 1.81 4.44 16.29
CA LEU A 18 2.22 5.63 15.52
C LEU A 18 1.36 6.88 15.79
N THR A 19 1.12 7.20 17.06
CA THR A 19 0.14 8.24 17.46
C THR A 19 0.67 9.68 17.45
N SER A 20 1.98 9.87 17.25
CA SER A 20 2.66 11.19 17.35
C SER A 20 2.06 12.25 16.42
N HIS A 21 1.63 11.85 15.22
CA HIS A 21 1.02 12.75 14.22
C HIS A 21 -0.52 12.79 14.28
N ARG A 22 -1.13 12.17 15.30
CA ARG A 22 -2.58 12.18 15.53
C ARG A 22 -2.93 12.66 16.95
N GLY A 23 -2.08 13.50 17.55
CA GLY A 23 -2.30 14.06 18.88
C GLY A 23 -2.49 12.99 19.96
N GLY A 24 -1.78 11.86 19.86
CA GLY A 24 -1.89 10.74 20.80
C GLY A 24 -3.01 9.74 20.49
N GLN A 25 -3.86 9.98 19.47
CA GLN A 25 -4.91 9.03 19.09
C GLN A 25 -4.39 7.92 18.15
N ALA A 26 -4.97 6.72 18.26
CA ALA A 26 -4.66 5.60 17.34
C ALA A 26 -5.17 5.89 15.91
N TRP A 27 -4.49 5.40 14.88
CA TRP A 27 -4.96 5.49 13.49
C TRP A 27 -6.08 4.50 13.20
N VAL A 28 -6.94 4.84 12.24
CA VAL A 28 -7.79 3.86 11.55
C VAL A 28 -7.10 3.54 10.23
N MET A 29 -6.44 2.39 10.17
CA MET A 29 -5.72 1.96 8.97
C MET A 29 -6.58 1.03 8.13
N ARG A 30 -6.76 1.39 6.85
CA ARG A 30 -7.45 0.56 5.87
C ARG A 30 -6.44 -0.12 4.95
N ARG A 31 -6.52 -1.45 4.85
CA ARG A 31 -5.81 -2.21 3.82
C ARG A 31 -6.41 -1.90 2.46
N ARG A 32 -5.56 -1.65 1.46
CA ARG A 32 -5.97 -1.51 0.07
C ARG A 32 -5.49 -2.73 -0.70
N THR A 33 -6.41 -3.38 -1.41
CA THR A 33 -6.04 -4.47 -2.32
C THR A 33 -5.10 -3.97 -3.39
N GLN A 34 -4.35 -4.88 -4.02
CA GLN A 34 -3.48 -4.48 -5.13
C GLN A 34 -4.27 -3.85 -6.29
N GLY A 35 -5.47 -4.38 -6.58
CA GLY A 35 -6.34 -3.85 -7.63
C GLY A 35 -6.77 -2.40 -7.39
N GLU A 36 -7.08 -2.02 -6.15
CA GLU A 36 -7.40 -0.62 -5.83
C GLU A 36 -6.23 0.33 -6.12
N ILE A 37 -4.99 -0.08 -5.84
CA ILE A 37 -3.81 0.75 -6.13
C ILE A 37 -3.54 0.79 -7.64
N ASP A 38 -3.71 -0.33 -8.33
CA ASP A 38 -3.55 -0.42 -9.77
C ASP A 38 -4.54 0.52 -10.49
N GLN A 39 -5.80 0.58 -10.04
CA GLN A 39 -6.79 1.54 -10.53
C GLN A 39 -6.40 3.00 -10.30
N LEU A 40 -5.79 3.32 -9.13
CA LEU A 40 -5.29 4.67 -8.88
C LEU A 40 -4.10 5.02 -9.78
N ALA A 41 -3.22 4.06 -10.06
CA ALA A 41 -2.11 4.24 -10.98
C ALA A 41 -2.62 4.47 -12.41
N GLU A 42 -3.59 3.68 -12.86
CA GLU A 42 -4.25 3.84 -14.16
C GLU A 42 -4.92 5.21 -14.28
N ALA A 43 -5.71 5.62 -13.28
CA ALA A 43 -6.36 6.94 -13.25
C ALA A 43 -5.35 8.10 -13.26
N ALA A 44 -4.13 7.87 -12.78
CA ALA A 44 -3.02 8.83 -12.85
C ALA A 44 -2.27 8.81 -14.20
N GLY A 45 -2.73 8.03 -15.18
CA GLY A 45 -2.13 7.91 -16.51
C GLY A 45 -0.92 6.97 -16.57
N PHE A 46 -0.89 5.93 -15.73
CA PHE A 46 0.17 4.92 -15.74
C PHE A 46 -0.35 3.55 -16.16
N GLU A 47 0.42 2.89 -17.01
CA GLU A 47 0.26 1.48 -17.34
C GLU A 47 1.21 0.64 -16.48
N LYS A 48 0.66 -0.34 -15.75
CA LYS A 48 1.46 -1.29 -14.96
C LYS A 48 2.15 -2.29 -15.89
N LEU A 49 3.46 -2.45 -15.73
CA LEU A 49 4.29 -3.33 -16.57
C LEU A 49 4.67 -4.64 -15.88
N ASP A 50 5.01 -4.59 -14.59
CA ASP A 50 5.45 -5.76 -13.82
C ASP A 50 5.17 -5.55 -12.33
N GLN A 51 5.12 -6.64 -11.57
CA GLN A 51 5.02 -6.62 -10.11
C GLN A 51 5.81 -7.75 -9.49
N ARG A 52 6.56 -7.40 -8.43
CA ARG A 52 7.12 -8.37 -7.50
C ARG A 52 6.42 -8.28 -6.16
N ILE A 53 6.33 -9.42 -5.50
CA ILE A 53 5.79 -9.57 -4.15
C ILE A 53 6.79 -10.35 -3.31
N ASP A 54 6.92 -10.00 -2.04
CA ASP A 54 7.72 -10.83 -1.13
C ASP A 54 7.03 -12.17 -0.84
N ARG A 55 7.79 -13.11 -0.27
CA ARG A 55 7.31 -14.48 0.02
C ARG A 55 6.14 -14.57 1.00
N TRP A 56 5.90 -13.54 1.79
CA TRP A 56 4.80 -13.45 2.77
C TRP A 56 3.61 -12.64 2.25
N GLY A 57 3.71 -12.04 1.06
CA GLY A 57 2.64 -11.27 0.46
C GLY A 57 2.42 -9.89 1.06
N ILE A 58 3.34 -9.39 1.90
CA ILE A 58 3.15 -8.17 2.70
C ILE A 58 3.40 -6.92 1.86
N PHE A 59 4.39 -6.94 0.98
CA PHE A 59 4.86 -5.82 0.17
C PHE A 59 4.84 -6.19 -1.29
N THR A 60 4.28 -5.30 -2.10
CA THR A 60 4.44 -5.32 -3.55
C THR A 60 5.27 -4.15 -4.02
N VAL A 61 6.05 -4.38 -5.06
CA VAL A 61 6.74 -3.34 -5.83
C VAL A 61 6.32 -3.50 -7.28
N SER A 62 5.67 -2.48 -7.82
CA SER A 62 5.17 -2.46 -9.19
C SER A 62 5.96 -1.48 -10.05
N LEU A 63 6.34 -1.94 -11.23
CA LEU A 63 6.86 -1.11 -12.30
C LEU A 63 5.68 -0.63 -13.13
N ALA A 64 5.65 0.67 -13.43
CA ALA A 64 4.66 1.26 -14.30
C ALA A 64 5.29 2.36 -15.15
N ARG A 65 4.74 2.54 -16.34
CA ARG A 65 5.16 3.54 -17.33
C ARG A 65 4.03 4.54 -17.51
N ARG A 66 4.38 5.82 -17.58
CA ARG A 66 3.42 6.86 -17.91
C ARG A 66 3.03 6.75 -19.39
N VAL A 67 1.74 6.81 -19.67
CA VAL A 67 1.17 6.87 -21.02
C VAL A 67 1.27 8.29 -21.55
#